data_AF-A0A936QCV5-F1
#
_entry.id   AF-A0A936QCV5-F1
#
_cell.length_a   1.000
_cell.length_b   1.000
_cell.length_c   1.000
_cell.angle_alpha   90.00
_cell.angle_beta   90.00
_cell.angle_gamma   90.00
#
_symmetry.space_group_name_H-M   'P 1'
#
loop_
_entity.id
_entity.type
_entity.pdbx_description
1 polymer ?
#
loop_
_entity_poly.entity_id
_entity_poly.type
_entity_poly.pdbx_seq_one_letter_code
_entity_poly.pdbx_strand_id
1 'polypeptide(L)'
;MLKIFNSQVREKQSFVPLEPGKVRMYVCGLTVYDYFHLGNARTLTVFDMVYRWLQRSGYAVKYVRNITDVDDKIIDRANRNGEPIEALTERMVAAMHEDCDRLGMLRPSAEPRATGHIEGMLSMIDTLVGKGMAYAADNGDVYFAVREFPGYGKLSGKSIDDLRAGERVAVNTNKRDPLDFVLWKAAKPQEPHWTSRYGNGRPGWNIECSAMCKAEHGETLDIHGGGWDLQFPHHEGEIAQSEGASGKAFVRYWMHAAFLNMDSEKMSKSLGNVFTVREILAKLDPVQGGEVVRYFLLRGHYRSEINYTWDTLHDARASLLALYTALRDVPAAPIDIDWEQPFAARFKAAMDDDFGTPLAVAVLHELRGEVNRSRSGELSGLLRALGGCLGLLQADPAAFVQGAAQGDDAADIDALVAARNAAKKARDFAEADRLRDALKARGVVLEDGPQGTTWRRA
;
A
#
# COMPACT_ATOMS: atom_id res chain seq x y z
N MET A 1 -0.60 -19.33 14.67
CA MET A 1 -0.88 -18.09 15.44
C MET A 1 -0.08 -16.99 14.79
N LEU A 2 -0.74 -15.87 14.48
CA LEU A 2 -0.10 -14.73 13.82
C LEU A 2 1.04 -14.17 14.68
N LYS A 3 2.20 -13.98 14.05
CA LYS A 3 3.34 -13.23 14.57
C LYS A 3 3.55 -11.99 13.70
N ILE A 4 3.88 -10.87 14.31
CA ILE A 4 4.16 -9.61 13.61
C ILE A 4 5.53 -9.14 14.05
N PHE A 5 6.37 -8.72 13.11
CA PHE A 5 7.59 -8.00 13.47
C PHE A 5 7.25 -6.61 13.97
N ASN A 6 7.60 -6.36 15.22
CA ASN A 6 7.36 -5.09 15.87
C ASN A 6 8.60 -4.22 15.77
N SER A 7 8.51 -3.12 15.02
CA SER A 7 9.64 -2.24 14.73
C SER A 7 10.27 -1.64 15.98
N GLN A 8 9.47 -1.40 17.03
CA GLN A 8 9.94 -0.83 18.28
C GLN A 8 10.84 -1.78 19.08
N VAL A 9 10.54 -3.09 19.09
CA VAL A 9 11.33 -4.10 19.81
C VAL A 9 12.28 -4.90 18.91
N ARG A 10 12.15 -4.77 17.59
CA ARG A 10 12.97 -5.42 16.56
C ARG A 10 12.90 -6.96 16.56
N GLU A 11 11.76 -7.52 16.89
CA GLU A 11 11.52 -8.96 16.90
C GLU A 11 10.11 -9.31 16.41
N LYS A 12 9.95 -10.56 15.96
CA LYS A 12 8.62 -11.13 15.66
C LYS A 12 7.95 -11.54 16.97
N GLN A 13 6.81 -10.94 17.27
CA GLN A 13 6.04 -11.20 18.48
C GLN A 13 4.70 -11.84 18.13
N SER A 14 4.21 -12.75 18.97
CA SER A 14 2.84 -13.25 18.84
C SER A 14 1.87 -12.07 18.93
N PHE A 15 0.96 -11.98 17.97
CA PHE A 15 -0.05 -10.94 17.94
C PHE A 15 -1.14 -11.24 18.97
N VAL A 16 -1.33 -10.31 19.90
CA VAL A 16 -2.38 -10.35 20.91
C VAL A 16 -3.06 -8.99 20.89
N PRO A 17 -4.35 -8.89 20.52
CA PRO A 17 -5.05 -7.61 20.52
C PRO A 17 -5.29 -7.08 21.95
N LEU A 18 -5.55 -5.78 22.06
CA LEU A 18 -6.00 -5.10 23.28
C LEU A 18 -7.34 -5.64 23.76
N GLU A 19 -8.24 -5.92 22.82
CA GLU A 19 -9.55 -6.50 23.07
C GLU A 19 -9.67 -7.81 22.28
N PRO A 20 -9.95 -8.96 22.93
CA PRO A 20 -10.06 -10.25 22.25
C PRO A 20 -11.00 -10.19 21.03
N GLY A 21 -10.50 -10.61 19.87
CA GLY A 21 -11.28 -10.65 18.63
C GLY A 21 -11.42 -9.31 17.90
N LYS A 22 -10.92 -8.19 18.43
CA LYS A 22 -10.98 -6.87 17.77
C LYS A 22 -9.59 -6.31 17.52
N VAL A 23 -9.41 -5.62 16.40
CA VAL A 23 -8.12 -4.98 16.05
C VAL A 23 -8.33 -3.53 15.67
N ARG A 24 -7.61 -2.64 16.33
CA ARG A 24 -7.51 -1.20 16.04
C ARG A 24 -6.24 -0.97 15.23
N MET A 25 -6.40 -0.74 13.93
CA MET A 25 -5.29 -0.55 13.01
C MET A 25 -5.33 0.85 12.43
N TYR A 26 -4.26 1.63 12.62
CA TYR A 26 -4.08 2.91 11.96
C TYR A 26 -2.88 2.84 11.02
N VAL A 27 -3.00 3.43 9.83
CA VAL A 27 -1.88 3.54 8.89
C VAL A 27 -1.83 4.97 8.38
N CYS A 28 -0.68 5.63 8.51
CA CYS A 28 -0.48 6.96 7.94
C CYS A 28 -0.79 6.96 6.44
N GLY A 29 -1.69 7.86 6.03
CA GLY A 29 -2.10 8.00 4.64
C GLY A 29 -1.22 8.95 3.85
N LEU A 30 -1.83 9.65 2.89
CA LEU A 30 -1.09 10.46 1.91
C LEU A 30 -1.36 11.95 2.10
N THR A 31 -0.34 12.77 1.80
CA THR A 31 -0.51 14.19 1.52
C THR A 31 -1.07 14.34 0.10
N VAL A 32 -2.31 14.81 -0.02
CA VAL A 32 -3.06 14.82 -1.30
C VAL A 32 -2.81 16.09 -2.13
N TYR A 33 -1.55 16.35 -2.46
CA TYR A 33 -1.12 17.47 -3.34
C TYR A 33 -0.84 17.05 -4.78
N ASP A 34 -0.78 15.74 -5.05
CA ASP A 34 -0.40 15.16 -6.35
C ASP A 34 -0.86 13.69 -6.43
N TYR A 35 -0.76 13.08 -7.62
CA TYR A 35 -0.97 11.65 -7.78
C TYR A 35 0.09 10.84 -7.04
N PHE A 36 -0.30 9.70 -6.47
CA PHE A 36 0.61 8.85 -5.73
C PHE A 36 1.46 7.96 -6.66
N HIS A 37 2.69 7.72 -6.23
CA HIS A 37 3.66 6.92 -6.98
C HIS A 37 3.71 5.47 -6.52
N LEU A 38 4.42 4.63 -7.26
CA LEU A 38 4.49 3.19 -6.97
C LEU A 38 5.00 2.87 -5.56
N GLY A 39 5.89 3.71 -4.99
CA GLY A 39 6.29 3.63 -3.58
C GLY A 39 5.13 3.80 -2.58
N ASN A 40 4.22 4.75 -2.80
CA ASN A 40 3.02 4.88 -1.97
C ASN A 40 2.12 3.66 -2.15
N ALA A 41 1.93 3.23 -3.41
CA ALA A 41 1.14 2.05 -3.76
C ALA A 41 1.63 0.81 -3.02
N ARG A 42 2.95 0.65 -2.86
CA ARG A 42 3.55 -0.42 -2.08
C ARG A 42 3.02 -0.43 -0.65
N THR A 43 3.17 0.67 0.07
CA THR A 43 2.71 0.80 1.46
C THR A 43 1.20 0.52 1.55
N LEU A 44 0.40 1.12 0.68
CA LEU A 44 -1.05 0.92 0.66
C LEU A 44 -1.43 -0.55 0.38
N THR A 45 -0.76 -1.21 -0.55
CA THR A 45 -1.01 -2.62 -0.90
C THR A 45 -0.63 -3.56 0.24
N VAL A 46 0.49 -3.29 0.93
CA VAL A 46 0.91 -4.05 2.11
C VAL A 46 -0.14 -3.97 3.21
N PHE A 47 -0.63 -2.78 3.52
CA PHE A 47 -1.61 -2.64 4.61
C PHE A 47 -3.01 -3.10 4.22
N ASP A 48 -3.38 -3.07 2.94
CA ASP A 48 -4.57 -3.75 2.44
C ASP A 48 -4.46 -5.29 2.61
N MET A 49 -3.30 -5.88 2.32
CA MET A 49 -3.04 -7.30 2.59
C MET A 49 -3.13 -7.62 4.08
N VAL A 50 -2.54 -6.80 4.95
CA VAL A 50 -2.63 -6.97 6.41
C VAL A 50 -4.08 -6.92 6.86
N TYR A 51 -4.84 -5.93 6.39
CA TYR A 51 -6.27 -5.77 6.70
C TYR A 51 -7.08 -7.00 6.28
N ARG A 52 -6.89 -7.47 5.04
CA ARG A 52 -7.52 -8.69 4.53
C ARG A 52 -7.16 -9.91 5.38
N TRP A 53 -5.88 -10.11 5.72
CA TRP A 53 -5.45 -11.27 6.50
C TRP A 53 -6.03 -11.27 7.91
N LEU A 54 -6.10 -10.11 8.57
CA LEU A 54 -6.70 -9.99 9.90
C LEU A 54 -8.20 -10.32 9.85
N GLN A 55 -8.93 -9.82 8.85
CA GLN A 55 -10.34 -10.19 8.64
C GLN A 55 -10.50 -11.69 8.39
N ARG A 56 -9.67 -12.28 7.52
CA ARG A 56 -9.67 -13.73 7.24
C ARG A 56 -9.28 -14.58 8.44
N SER A 57 -8.52 -14.01 9.38
CA SER A 57 -8.16 -14.64 10.65
C SER A 57 -9.26 -14.54 11.72
N GLY A 58 -10.43 -13.98 11.37
CA GLY A 58 -11.61 -13.90 12.25
C GLY A 58 -11.65 -12.65 13.13
N TYR A 59 -10.79 -11.65 12.91
CA TYR A 59 -10.83 -10.40 13.68
C TYR A 59 -11.86 -9.42 13.13
N ALA A 60 -12.56 -8.73 14.04
CA ALA A 60 -13.29 -7.50 13.73
C ALA A 60 -12.29 -6.33 13.72
N VAL A 61 -11.91 -5.88 12.52
CA VAL A 61 -10.85 -4.88 12.34
C VAL A 61 -11.45 -3.52 12.05
N LYS A 62 -11.15 -2.51 12.88
CA LYS A 62 -11.34 -1.09 12.56
C LYS A 62 -10.04 -0.56 11.96
N TYR A 63 -10.00 -0.45 10.63
CA TYR A 63 -8.86 0.07 9.89
C TYR A 63 -9.07 1.55 9.57
N VAL A 64 -8.18 2.42 10.05
CA VAL A 64 -8.19 3.86 9.78
C VAL A 64 -6.95 4.25 8.98
N ARG A 65 -7.15 5.10 7.97
CA ARG A 65 -6.07 5.71 7.18
C ARG A 65 -6.40 7.17 6.94
N ASN A 66 -5.64 8.10 7.50
CA ASN A 66 -5.95 9.52 7.35
C ASN A 66 -5.68 10.05 5.93
N ILE A 67 -6.16 11.26 5.70
CA ILE A 67 -5.83 12.09 4.55
C ILE A 67 -5.25 13.39 5.09
N THR A 68 -4.00 13.69 4.74
CA THR A 68 -3.40 15.01 5.01
C THR A 68 -3.82 15.95 3.89
N ASP A 69 -4.79 16.81 4.18
CA ASP A 69 -5.39 17.77 3.26
C ASP A 69 -5.01 19.23 3.59
N VAL A 70 -4.05 19.43 4.49
CA VAL A 70 -3.35 20.70 4.69
C VAL A 70 -1.88 20.43 4.99
N ASP A 71 -0.98 20.99 4.17
CA ASP A 71 0.47 20.86 4.33
C ASP A 71 1.18 21.93 3.47
N ASP A 72 2.45 22.22 3.74
CA ASP A 72 3.29 23.10 2.92
C ASP A 72 3.22 22.72 1.43
N LYS A 73 3.27 21.42 1.09
CA LYS A 73 3.23 20.95 -0.31
C LYS A 73 1.88 21.20 -0.99
N ILE A 74 0.78 21.11 -0.24
CA ILE A 74 -0.57 21.36 -0.74
C ILE A 74 -0.73 22.84 -1.02
N ILE A 75 -0.34 23.69 -0.07
CA ILE A 75 -0.38 25.14 -0.20
C ILE A 75 0.47 25.60 -1.40
N ASP A 76 1.70 25.12 -1.50
CA ASP A 76 2.60 25.46 -2.60
C ASP A 76 2.04 25.05 -3.97
N ARG A 77 1.43 23.85 -4.05
CA ARG A 77 0.82 23.37 -5.30
C ARG A 77 -0.42 24.18 -5.66
N ALA A 78 -1.31 24.42 -4.69
CA ALA A 78 -2.54 25.18 -4.87
C ALA A 78 -2.23 26.60 -5.36
N ASN A 79 -1.24 27.26 -4.76
CA ASN A 79 -0.76 28.59 -5.17
C ASN A 79 -0.22 28.58 -6.62
N ARG A 80 0.55 27.57 -7.01
CA ARG A 80 1.05 27.45 -8.40
C ARG A 80 -0.07 27.21 -9.41
N ASN A 81 -1.12 26.49 -9.02
CA ASN A 81 -2.26 26.21 -9.87
C ASN A 81 -3.26 27.39 -9.92
N GLY A 82 -3.19 28.33 -8.98
CA GLY A 82 -4.17 29.39 -8.84
C GLY A 82 -5.55 28.88 -8.39
N GLU A 83 -5.59 27.83 -7.56
CA GLU A 83 -6.82 27.22 -7.05
C GLU A 83 -6.81 27.14 -5.49
N PRO A 84 -7.97 27.07 -4.81
CA PRO A 84 -8.04 26.81 -3.37
C PRO A 84 -7.52 25.41 -2.99
N ILE A 85 -7.04 25.24 -1.76
CA ILE A 85 -6.53 23.94 -1.30
C ILE A 85 -7.63 22.86 -1.28
N GLU A 86 -8.88 23.25 -1.01
CA GLU A 86 -10.03 22.36 -0.97
C GLU A 86 -10.29 21.75 -2.34
N ALA A 87 -10.26 22.56 -3.40
CA ALA A 87 -10.44 22.09 -4.77
C ALA A 87 -9.33 21.13 -5.23
N LEU A 88 -8.07 21.46 -4.90
CA LEU A 88 -6.93 20.58 -5.19
C LEU A 88 -7.07 19.24 -4.44
N THR A 89 -7.31 19.29 -3.14
CA THR A 89 -7.33 18.09 -2.29
C THR A 89 -8.52 17.20 -2.58
N GLU A 90 -9.71 17.73 -2.85
CA GLU A 90 -10.86 16.94 -3.30
C GLU A 90 -10.58 16.18 -4.59
N ARG A 91 -9.98 16.85 -5.58
CA ARG A 91 -9.58 16.24 -6.85
C ARG A 91 -8.52 15.15 -6.66
N MET A 92 -7.54 15.38 -5.77
CA MET A 92 -6.49 14.40 -5.49
C MET A 92 -6.96 13.22 -4.62
N VAL A 93 -7.91 13.44 -3.71
CA VAL A 93 -8.58 12.34 -2.97
C VAL A 93 -9.37 11.46 -3.93
N ALA A 94 -10.15 12.05 -4.83
CA ALA A 94 -10.89 11.29 -5.84
C ALA A 94 -9.93 10.47 -6.74
N ALA A 95 -8.82 11.07 -7.18
CA ALA A 95 -7.81 10.37 -7.96
C ALA A 95 -7.13 9.23 -7.18
N MET A 96 -6.76 9.48 -5.91
CA MET A 96 -6.20 8.47 -5.01
C MET A 96 -7.14 7.27 -4.88
N HIS A 97 -8.43 7.54 -4.70
CA HIS A 97 -9.48 6.55 -4.58
C HIS A 97 -9.64 5.72 -5.86
N GLU A 98 -9.71 6.37 -7.03
CA GLU A 98 -9.74 5.69 -8.33
C GLU A 98 -8.54 4.75 -8.49
N ASP A 99 -7.34 5.21 -8.15
CA ASP A 99 -6.13 4.40 -8.29
C ASP A 99 -6.06 3.26 -7.26
N CYS A 100 -6.56 3.45 -6.03
CA CYS A 100 -6.71 2.37 -5.06
C CYS A 100 -7.69 1.30 -5.55
N ASP A 101 -8.81 1.71 -6.15
CA ASP A 101 -9.83 0.79 -6.69
C ASP A 101 -9.26 0.00 -7.87
N ARG A 102 -8.49 0.65 -8.77
CA ARG A 102 -7.78 -0.02 -9.87
C ARG A 102 -6.76 -1.04 -9.39
N LEU A 103 -6.21 -0.89 -8.18
CA LEU A 103 -5.32 -1.87 -7.53
C LEU A 103 -6.08 -2.90 -6.66
N GLY A 104 -7.42 -2.88 -6.69
CA GLY A 104 -8.26 -3.82 -5.94
C GLY A 104 -8.13 -3.68 -4.43
N MET A 105 -7.84 -2.48 -3.91
CA MET A 105 -7.73 -2.25 -2.47
C MET A 105 -9.11 -2.15 -1.82
N LEU A 106 -9.24 -2.68 -0.60
CA LEU A 106 -10.40 -2.42 0.23
C LEU A 106 -10.37 -0.99 0.75
N ARG A 107 -11.55 -0.44 1.01
CA ARG A 107 -11.66 0.86 1.69
C ARG A 107 -11.38 0.70 3.19
N PRO A 108 -10.62 1.63 3.79
CA PRO A 108 -10.52 1.71 5.25
C PRO A 108 -11.90 1.86 5.89
N SER A 109 -12.03 1.46 7.15
CA SER A 109 -13.23 1.69 7.96
C SER A 109 -13.50 3.19 8.19
N ALA A 110 -12.46 4.02 8.22
CA ALA A 110 -12.57 5.47 8.21
C ALA A 110 -11.35 6.13 7.56
N GLU A 111 -11.57 7.29 6.93
CA GLU A 111 -10.51 8.11 6.32
C GLU A 111 -10.60 9.57 6.82
N PRO A 112 -10.22 9.85 8.09
CA PRO A 112 -10.32 11.18 8.67
C PRO A 112 -9.37 12.15 7.95
N ARG A 113 -9.83 13.39 7.78
CA ARG A 113 -9.06 14.48 7.14
C ARG A 113 -8.44 15.38 8.19
N ALA A 114 -7.20 15.82 8.02
CA ALA A 114 -6.52 16.70 8.96
C ALA A 114 -7.33 17.98 9.26
N THR A 115 -7.89 18.63 8.23
CA THR A 115 -8.73 19.83 8.38
C THR A 115 -9.98 19.62 9.24
N GLY A 116 -10.47 18.38 9.35
CA GLY A 116 -11.63 18.02 10.18
C GLY A 116 -11.31 17.78 11.65
N HIS A 117 -10.03 17.77 12.05
CA HIS A 117 -9.59 17.40 13.40
C HIS A 117 -8.77 18.48 14.11
N ILE A 118 -8.85 19.74 13.67
CA ILE A 118 -8.09 20.88 14.22
C ILE A 118 -8.30 21.05 15.72
N GLU A 119 -9.55 20.95 16.21
CA GLU A 119 -9.84 21.08 17.64
C GLU A 119 -9.14 19.98 18.47
N GLY A 120 -9.12 18.75 17.96
CA GLY A 120 -8.42 17.64 18.60
C GLY A 120 -6.90 17.86 18.67
N MET A 121 -6.33 18.44 17.61
CA MET A 121 -4.91 18.80 17.56
C MET A 121 -4.61 19.90 18.59
N LEU A 122 -5.38 21.00 18.59
CA LEU A 122 -5.21 22.10 19.55
C LEU A 122 -5.35 21.61 21.01
N SER A 123 -6.32 20.76 21.30
CA SER A 123 -6.50 20.16 22.63
C SER A 123 -5.29 19.31 23.07
N MET A 124 -4.69 18.57 22.15
CA MET A 124 -3.47 17.82 22.45
C MET A 124 -2.29 18.75 22.69
N ILE A 125 -2.15 19.82 21.90
CA ILE A 125 -1.10 20.83 22.07
C ILE A 125 -1.25 21.53 23.43
N ASP A 126 -2.47 21.92 23.81
CA ASP A 126 -2.78 22.47 25.13
C ASP A 126 -2.30 21.56 26.27
N THR A 127 -2.58 20.26 26.14
CA THR A 127 -2.16 19.25 27.12
C THR A 127 -0.64 19.17 27.20
N LEU A 128 0.06 19.14 26.06
CA LEU A 128 1.51 19.05 26.00
C LEU A 128 2.18 20.32 26.58
N VAL A 129 1.65 21.51 26.27
CA VAL A 129 2.10 22.78 26.85
C VAL A 129 1.90 22.79 28.37
N GLY A 130 0.72 22.37 28.85
CA GLY A 130 0.42 22.28 30.27
C GLY A 130 1.33 21.32 31.04
N LYS A 131 1.90 20.32 30.37
CA LYS A 131 2.89 19.37 30.92
C LYS A 131 4.34 19.80 30.73
N GLY A 132 4.60 20.96 30.12
CA GLY A 132 5.96 21.43 29.83
C GLY A 132 6.66 20.70 28.68
N MET A 133 5.96 19.85 27.93
CA MET A 133 6.50 19.10 26.77
C MET A 133 6.35 19.85 25.44
N ALA A 134 5.76 21.05 25.46
CA ALA A 134 5.66 21.93 24.31
C ALA A 134 5.75 23.40 24.75
N TYR A 135 6.12 24.28 23.83
CA TYR A 135 6.23 25.72 24.09
C TYR A 135 5.87 26.54 22.85
N ALA A 136 5.19 27.67 23.07
CA ALA A 136 5.05 28.70 22.05
C ALA A 136 6.36 29.49 21.92
N ALA A 137 6.77 29.79 20.70
CA ALA A 137 7.93 30.60 20.38
C ALA A 137 7.52 31.99 19.86
N ASP A 138 8.45 32.94 19.87
CA ASP A 138 8.19 34.33 19.51
C ASP A 138 7.75 34.52 18.04
N ASN A 139 8.06 33.55 17.18
CA ASN A 139 7.62 33.55 15.78
C ASN A 139 6.16 33.08 15.60
N GLY A 140 5.46 32.75 16.68
CA GLY A 140 4.07 32.28 16.68
C GLY A 140 3.91 30.77 16.50
N ASP A 141 4.99 30.03 16.26
CA ASP A 141 4.93 28.57 16.21
C ASP A 141 4.82 27.99 17.63
N VAL A 142 4.23 26.80 17.73
CA VAL A 142 4.30 25.95 18.91
C VAL A 142 5.14 24.74 18.59
N TYR A 143 6.18 24.51 19.39
CA TYR A 143 7.14 23.42 19.22
C TYR A 143 6.96 22.35 20.29
N PHE A 144 7.20 21.10 19.93
CA PHE A 144 7.40 20.00 20.87
C PHE A 144 8.84 20.05 21.39
N ALA A 145 9.02 19.99 22.70
CA ALA A 145 10.32 19.99 23.36
C ALA A 145 10.84 18.55 23.48
N VAL A 146 11.67 18.09 22.53
CA VAL A 146 12.05 16.67 22.46
C VAL A 146 12.83 16.18 23.68
N ARG A 147 13.57 17.09 24.34
CA ARG A 147 14.35 16.78 25.55
C ARG A 147 13.48 16.54 26.78
N GLU A 148 12.24 17.02 26.77
CA GLU A 148 11.28 16.84 27.87
C GLU A 148 10.49 15.54 27.74
N PHE A 149 10.70 14.75 26.67
CA PHE A 149 10.08 13.44 26.49
C PHE A 149 11.08 12.30 26.71
N PRO A 150 10.98 11.55 27.83
CA PRO A 150 11.84 10.40 28.07
C PRO A 150 11.65 9.30 27.00
N GLY A 151 12.75 8.87 26.39
CA GLY A 151 12.73 7.79 25.40
C GLY A 151 12.43 8.23 23.97
N TYR A 152 12.54 9.52 23.64
CA TYR A 152 12.54 9.97 22.24
C TYR A 152 13.64 9.25 21.45
N GLY A 153 13.29 8.61 20.34
CA GLY A 153 14.20 7.77 19.55
C GLY A 153 14.04 6.27 19.78
N LYS A 154 13.14 5.84 20.69
CA LYS A 154 12.94 4.41 21.01
C LYS A 154 12.41 3.59 19.84
N LEU A 155 11.67 4.17 18.89
CA LEU A 155 11.19 3.45 17.72
C LEU A 155 12.31 3.26 16.69
N SER A 156 12.98 4.35 16.35
CA SER A 156 14.05 4.37 15.35
C SER A 156 15.37 3.76 15.84
N GLY A 157 15.57 3.70 17.16
CA GLY A 157 16.85 3.31 17.80
C GLY A 157 17.93 4.37 17.74
N LYS A 158 17.58 5.61 17.39
CA LYS A 158 18.54 6.71 17.32
C LYS A 158 18.61 7.41 18.68
N SER A 159 19.81 7.65 19.19
CA SER A 159 19.99 8.56 20.32
C SER A 159 19.77 10.01 19.87
N ILE A 160 19.19 10.82 20.75
CA ILE A 160 19.03 12.28 20.53
C ILE A 160 20.39 12.95 20.30
N ASP A 161 21.45 12.44 20.92
CA ASP A 161 22.80 13.01 20.80
C ASP A 161 23.47 12.63 19.47
N ASP A 162 23.22 11.42 18.97
CA ASP A 162 23.68 10.98 17.64
C ASP A 162 22.99 11.77 16.52
N LEU A 163 21.71 12.10 16.70
CA LEU A 163 20.93 12.91 15.77
C LEU A 163 21.49 14.34 15.63
N ARG A 164 21.93 14.95 16.73
CA ARG A 164 22.54 16.28 16.72
C ARG A 164 23.90 16.31 16.00
N ALA A 165 24.69 15.26 16.10
CA ALA A 165 26.02 15.20 15.48
C ALA A 165 25.98 15.16 13.93
N GLY A 166 24.86 14.71 13.35
CA GLY A 166 24.67 14.58 11.90
C GLY A 166 24.03 15.80 11.21
N GLU A 167 23.42 16.73 11.95
CA GLU A 167 22.68 17.85 11.37
C GLU A 167 23.59 19.04 11.00
N ARG A 168 23.79 19.24 9.69
CA ARG A 168 24.29 20.51 9.12
C ARG A 168 23.14 21.47 8.81
N VAL A 169 22.29 21.78 9.79
CA VAL A 169 21.10 22.63 9.58
C VAL A 169 21.41 24.08 9.97
N ALA A 170 20.89 25.03 9.18
CA ALA A 170 20.91 26.45 9.53
C ALA A 170 20.20 26.64 10.89
N VAL A 171 20.87 27.30 11.84
CA VAL A 171 20.37 27.47 13.21
C VAL A 171 19.01 28.19 13.19
N ASN A 172 17.92 27.47 13.44
CA ASN A 172 16.63 28.10 13.71
C ASN A 172 16.65 28.58 15.17
N THR A 173 16.87 29.88 15.35
CA THR A 173 16.99 30.52 16.68
C THR A 173 15.70 30.50 17.49
N ASN A 174 14.56 30.17 16.89
CA ASN A 174 13.27 30.10 17.59
C ASN A 174 13.08 28.78 18.36
N LYS A 175 13.92 27.76 18.08
CA LYS A 175 13.88 26.49 18.78
C LYS A 175 14.86 26.47 19.96
N ARG A 176 14.43 25.91 21.09
CA ARG A 176 15.28 25.61 22.25
C ARG A 176 16.27 24.48 21.96
N ASP A 177 15.84 23.46 21.20
CA ASP A 177 16.67 22.37 20.67
C ASP A 177 16.51 22.29 19.14
N PRO A 178 17.58 22.11 18.35
CA PRO A 178 17.48 21.88 16.91
C PRO A 178 16.47 20.79 16.49
N LEU A 179 16.35 19.75 17.33
CA LEU A 179 15.48 18.60 17.10
C LEU A 179 14.01 18.85 17.47
N ASP A 180 13.69 19.96 18.13
CA ASP A 180 12.31 20.34 18.41
C ASP A 180 11.54 20.48 17.10
N PHE A 181 10.32 19.95 17.05
CA PHE A 181 9.51 19.95 15.84
C PHE A 181 8.18 20.68 16.06
N VAL A 182 7.64 21.23 14.97
CA VAL A 182 6.44 22.07 15.02
C VAL A 182 5.21 21.21 15.31
N LEU A 183 4.41 21.64 16.29
CA LEU A 183 3.06 21.17 16.57
C LEU A 183 2.01 22.05 15.91
N TRP A 184 2.20 23.37 15.99
CA TRP A 184 1.34 24.37 15.35
C TRP A 184 2.23 25.40 14.65
N LYS A 185 2.02 25.60 13.36
CA LYS A 185 2.80 26.54 12.54
C LYS A 185 2.02 27.82 12.36
N ALA A 186 2.63 28.97 12.68
CA ALA A 186 2.03 30.27 12.40
C ALA A 186 1.79 30.42 10.90
N ALA A 187 0.58 30.86 10.53
CA ALA A 187 0.22 31.03 9.14
C ALA A 187 0.76 32.36 8.60
N LYS A 188 1.25 32.32 7.35
CA LYS A 188 1.54 33.56 6.62
C LYS A 188 0.22 34.20 6.13
N PRO A 189 0.19 35.50 5.80
CA PRO A 189 -1.04 36.24 5.50
C PRO A 189 -1.96 35.65 4.41
N GLN A 190 -1.42 34.83 3.50
CA GLN A 190 -2.17 34.21 2.39
C GLN A 190 -2.27 32.68 2.52
N GLU A 191 -1.77 32.10 3.61
CA GLU A 191 -1.91 30.66 3.86
C GLU A 191 -3.26 30.36 4.53
N PRO A 192 -3.88 29.20 4.23
CA PRO A 192 -5.03 28.71 4.98
C PRO A 192 -4.67 28.58 6.47
N HIS A 193 -5.59 28.98 7.33
CA HIS A 193 -5.35 29.02 8.77
C HIS A 193 -6.62 28.81 9.58
N TRP A 194 -6.40 28.44 10.83
CA TRP A 194 -7.40 28.35 11.87
C TRP A 194 -6.99 29.25 13.03
N THR A 195 -7.97 29.95 13.59
CA THR A 195 -7.75 30.78 14.77
C THR A 195 -7.62 29.90 16.00
N SER A 196 -6.60 30.16 16.81
CA SER A 196 -6.35 29.46 18.07
C SER A 196 -5.82 30.43 19.13
N ARG A 197 -5.68 29.95 20.36
CA ARG A 197 -5.01 30.71 21.44
C ARG A 197 -3.53 31.03 21.14
N TYR A 198 -2.93 30.34 20.17
CA TYR A 198 -1.56 30.55 19.71
C TYR A 198 -1.49 31.50 18.50
N GLY A 199 -2.61 32.11 18.13
CA GLY A 199 -2.76 32.91 16.91
C GLY A 199 -3.25 32.08 15.73
N ASN A 200 -3.29 32.73 14.56
CA ASN A 200 -3.66 32.09 13.30
C ASN A 200 -2.55 31.16 12.84
N GLY A 201 -2.88 29.89 12.63
CA GLY A 201 -1.91 28.91 12.19
C GLY A 201 -2.56 27.64 11.65
N ARG A 202 -1.76 26.60 11.53
CA ARG A 202 -2.14 25.31 10.96
C ARG A 202 -1.33 24.19 11.61
N PRO A 203 -1.77 22.94 11.54
CA PRO A 203 -1.06 21.84 12.18
C PRO A 203 0.34 21.62 11.61
N GLY A 204 1.24 21.15 12.48
CA GLY A 204 2.50 20.54 12.05
C GLY A 204 2.28 19.08 11.64
N TRP A 205 3.15 18.58 10.76
CA TRP A 205 2.96 17.27 10.11
C TRP A 205 2.60 16.10 11.05
N ASN A 206 3.23 16.02 12.23
CA ASN A 206 3.05 14.87 13.13
C ASN A 206 1.74 14.94 13.94
N ILE A 207 1.30 16.13 14.37
CA ILE A 207 0.20 16.28 15.35
C ILE A 207 -1.14 15.77 14.80
N GLU A 208 -1.28 15.79 13.47
CA GLU A 208 -2.44 15.31 12.75
C GLU A 208 -2.74 13.85 13.10
N CYS A 209 -1.74 12.99 12.91
CA CYS A 209 -1.88 11.55 13.10
C CYS A 209 -2.14 11.21 14.56
N SER A 210 -1.43 11.81 15.52
CA SER A 210 -1.68 11.59 16.96
C SER A 210 -3.10 11.97 17.37
N ALA A 211 -3.59 13.13 16.93
CA ALA A 211 -4.94 13.59 17.28
C ALA A 211 -6.03 12.72 16.63
N MET A 212 -5.89 12.39 15.35
CA MET A 212 -6.84 11.53 14.64
C MET A 212 -6.83 10.09 15.18
N CYS A 213 -5.66 9.52 15.46
CA CYS A 213 -5.53 8.22 16.12
C CYS A 213 -6.31 8.19 17.43
N LYS A 214 -6.12 9.22 18.27
CA LYS A 214 -6.81 9.33 19.55
C LYS A 214 -8.32 9.41 19.38
N ALA A 215 -8.80 10.21 18.44
CA ALA A 215 -10.22 10.35 18.16
C ALA A 215 -10.85 9.02 17.69
N GLU A 216 -10.14 8.26 16.86
CA GLU A 216 -10.67 7.04 16.25
C GLU A 216 -10.51 5.78 17.11
N HIS A 217 -9.44 5.67 17.88
CA HIS A 217 -9.05 4.44 18.57
C HIS A 217 -8.85 4.59 20.09
N GLY A 218 -8.91 5.82 20.60
CA GLY A 218 -8.51 6.15 21.96
C GLY A 218 -6.98 6.24 22.10
N GLU A 219 -6.50 6.16 23.34
CA GLU A 219 -5.09 6.48 23.67
C GLU A 219 -4.10 5.38 23.31
N THR A 220 -4.57 4.15 23.08
CA THR A 220 -3.75 3.00 22.69
C THR A 220 -4.42 2.22 21.57
N LEU A 221 -3.65 1.85 20.53
CA LEU A 221 -4.09 1.01 19.43
C LEU A 221 -3.21 -0.25 19.26
N ASP A 222 -3.73 -1.23 18.53
CA ASP A 222 -3.05 -2.51 18.32
C ASP A 222 -1.90 -2.36 17.34
N ILE A 223 -2.20 -1.90 16.13
CA ILE A 223 -1.25 -1.85 15.01
C ILE A 223 -1.18 -0.42 14.48
N HIS A 224 0.02 0.15 14.42
CA HIS A 224 0.28 1.37 13.67
C HIS A 224 1.24 1.09 12.52
N GLY A 225 0.84 1.48 11.31
CA GLY A 225 1.55 1.20 10.07
C GLY A 225 2.02 2.43 9.29
N GLY A 226 3.06 2.28 8.49
CA GLY A 226 3.49 3.29 7.51
C GLY A 226 4.61 2.81 6.60
N GLY A 227 5.15 3.71 5.77
CA GLY A 227 6.41 3.47 5.06
C GLY A 227 7.60 3.48 6.02
N TRP A 228 8.73 2.86 5.64
CA TRP A 228 9.95 2.84 6.45
C TRP A 228 10.45 4.25 6.78
N ASP A 229 10.33 5.20 5.85
CA ASP A 229 10.65 6.61 6.05
C ASP A 229 9.84 7.27 7.17
N LEU A 230 8.65 6.76 7.50
CA LEU A 230 7.84 7.31 8.57
C LEU A 230 8.32 6.91 9.97
N GLN A 231 9.19 5.90 10.11
CA GLN A 231 9.78 5.56 11.42
C GLN A 231 10.40 6.78 12.10
N PHE A 232 11.11 7.61 11.33
CA PHE A 232 11.70 8.84 11.81
C PHE A 232 11.72 9.91 10.70
N PRO A 233 11.27 11.14 10.97
CA PRO A 233 10.88 11.64 12.29
C PRO A 233 9.40 11.45 12.64
N HIS A 234 8.55 10.98 11.71
CA HIS A 234 7.10 11.10 11.84
C HIS A 234 6.50 10.29 13.00
N HIS A 235 6.59 8.96 12.95
CA HIS A 235 6.04 8.07 13.98
C HIS A 235 6.75 8.22 15.33
N GLU A 236 8.04 8.57 15.35
CA GLU A 236 8.74 8.94 16.59
C GLU A 236 8.12 10.19 17.23
N GLY A 237 7.79 11.19 16.41
CA GLY A 237 7.04 12.37 16.83
C GLY A 237 5.64 12.04 17.34
N GLU A 238 4.93 11.13 16.67
CA GLU A 238 3.59 10.71 17.10
C GLU A 238 3.60 9.98 18.44
N ILE A 239 4.59 9.12 18.68
CA ILE A 239 4.81 8.49 19.99
C ILE A 239 5.00 9.57 21.04
N ALA A 240 5.90 10.54 20.79
CA ALA A 240 6.21 11.59 21.74
C ALA A 240 4.98 12.44 22.09
N GLN A 241 4.18 12.80 21.07
CA GLN A 241 2.94 13.55 21.23
C GLN A 241 1.87 12.76 21.97
N SER A 242 1.57 11.53 21.52
CA SER A 242 0.49 10.70 22.07
C SER A 242 0.78 10.22 23.48
N GLU A 243 2.00 9.72 23.74
CA GLU A 243 2.39 9.26 25.07
C GLU A 243 2.66 10.43 26.01
N GLY A 244 3.24 11.54 25.53
CA GLY A 244 3.39 12.76 26.32
C GLY A 244 2.05 13.32 26.78
N ALA A 245 1.05 13.37 25.89
CA ALA A 245 -0.29 13.85 26.20
C ALA A 245 -1.07 12.90 27.12
N SER A 246 -1.01 11.58 26.90
CA SER A 246 -1.84 10.61 27.64
C SER A 246 -1.17 9.99 28.87
N GLY A 247 0.17 9.91 28.89
CA GLY A 247 0.93 9.12 29.87
C GLY A 247 0.81 7.60 29.69
N LYS A 248 0.21 7.13 28.58
CA LYS A 248 0.01 5.70 28.28
C LYS A 248 0.85 5.29 27.08
N ALA A 249 1.12 3.99 26.94
CA ALA A 249 1.75 3.46 25.74
C ALA A 249 0.84 3.67 24.52
N PHE A 250 1.39 4.19 23.42
CA PHE A 250 0.58 4.58 22.26
C PHE A 250 0.20 3.38 21.37
N VAL A 251 1.16 2.52 21.00
CA VAL A 251 0.96 1.45 20.02
C VAL A 251 1.58 0.16 20.52
N ARG A 252 0.92 -0.99 20.30
CA ARG A 252 1.47 -2.31 20.65
C ARG A 252 2.40 -2.87 19.58
N TYR A 253 2.04 -2.75 18.30
CA TYR A 253 2.80 -3.31 17.18
C TYR A 253 3.03 -2.26 16.09
N TRP A 254 4.29 -1.86 15.89
CA TRP A 254 4.67 -0.95 14.81
C TRP A 254 5.10 -1.71 13.56
N MET A 255 4.41 -1.46 12.44
CA MET A 255 4.69 -2.09 11.15
C MET A 255 5.18 -1.08 10.13
N HIS A 256 6.26 -1.40 9.41
CA HIS A 256 6.79 -0.51 8.38
C HIS A 256 7.07 -1.26 7.08
N ALA A 257 6.48 -0.77 5.99
CA ALA A 257 6.73 -1.29 4.64
C ALA A 257 8.05 -0.72 4.10
N ALA A 258 8.90 -1.59 3.57
CA ALA A 258 10.21 -1.21 3.05
C ALA A 258 10.12 -0.40 1.75
N PHE A 259 11.21 0.29 1.40
CA PHE A 259 11.27 1.13 0.21
C PHE A 259 11.13 0.35 -1.09
N LEU A 260 10.56 1.02 -2.08
CA LEU A 260 10.67 0.61 -3.47
C LEU A 260 11.84 1.40 -4.09
N ASN A 261 12.78 0.69 -4.69
CA ASN A 261 13.88 1.27 -5.46
C ASN A 261 13.54 1.23 -6.95
N MET A 262 14.18 2.10 -7.75
CA MET A 262 14.07 2.06 -9.21
C MET A 262 15.46 2.14 -9.84
N ASP A 263 15.79 1.19 -10.70
CA ASP A 263 17.10 1.09 -11.36
C ASP A 263 18.30 1.16 -10.39
N SER A 264 18.17 0.57 -9.20
CA SER A 264 19.19 0.63 -8.13
C SER A 264 19.45 2.02 -7.53
N GLU A 265 18.65 3.02 -7.89
CA GLU A 265 18.62 4.34 -7.25
C GLU A 265 17.32 4.53 -6.44
N LYS A 266 17.41 5.36 -5.40
CA LYS A 266 16.23 5.75 -4.62
C LYS A 266 15.35 6.66 -5.49
N MET A 267 14.05 6.34 -5.58
CA MET A 267 13.07 7.18 -6.29
C MET A 267 13.07 8.62 -5.75
N SER A 268 13.20 9.63 -6.63
CA SER A 268 13.05 11.04 -6.26
C SER A 268 12.50 11.88 -7.42
N LYS A 269 11.62 12.85 -7.10
CA LYS A 269 11.04 13.74 -8.12
C LYS A 269 12.11 14.53 -8.89
N SER A 270 13.25 14.83 -8.25
CA SER A 270 14.40 15.55 -8.86
C SER A 270 15.14 14.75 -9.94
N LEU A 271 15.13 13.41 -9.87
CA LEU A 271 15.77 12.54 -10.85
C LEU A 271 14.85 12.21 -12.03
N GLY A 272 13.60 12.71 -12.04
CA GLY A 272 12.61 12.37 -13.07
C GLY A 272 12.22 10.89 -13.09
N ASN A 273 12.58 10.14 -12.04
CA ASN A 273 12.55 8.69 -11.97
C ASN A 273 11.43 8.19 -11.04
N VAL A 274 10.33 8.95 -10.96
CA VAL A 274 9.15 8.63 -10.15
C VAL A 274 7.97 8.46 -11.08
N PHE A 275 7.53 7.22 -11.27
CA PHE A 275 6.29 6.94 -12.00
C PHE A 275 5.11 6.92 -11.04
N THR A 276 4.08 7.68 -11.39
CA THR A 276 2.76 7.54 -10.78
C THR A 276 2.19 6.16 -11.07
N VAL A 277 1.33 5.66 -10.19
CA VAL A 277 0.63 4.40 -10.47
C VAL A 277 -0.21 4.50 -11.75
N ARG A 278 -0.81 5.66 -12.01
CA ARG A 278 -1.57 5.92 -13.23
C ARG A 278 -0.74 5.74 -14.50
N GLU A 279 0.47 6.30 -14.54
CA GLU A 279 1.35 6.18 -15.70
C GLU A 279 1.78 4.72 -15.94
N ILE A 280 1.99 3.95 -14.87
CA ILE A 280 2.30 2.52 -14.98
C ILE A 280 1.08 1.77 -15.50
N LEU A 281 -0.08 1.96 -14.89
CA LEU A 281 -1.31 1.27 -15.29
C LEU A 281 -1.74 1.65 -16.71
N ALA A 282 -1.47 2.87 -17.17
CA ALA A 282 -1.74 3.30 -18.55
C ALA A 282 -0.89 2.56 -19.60
N LYS A 283 0.24 1.97 -19.19
CA LYS A 283 1.11 1.16 -20.06
C LYS A 283 0.83 -0.34 -19.95
N LEU A 284 -0.07 -0.74 -19.05
CA LEU A 284 -0.48 -2.12 -18.88
C LEU A 284 -1.85 -2.36 -19.50
N ASP A 285 -2.12 -3.62 -19.79
CA ASP A 285 -3.44 -4.08 -20.18
C ASP A 285 -4.47 -3.70 -19.08
N PRO A 286 -5.60 -3.04 -19.40
CA PRO A 286 -6.54 -2.54 -18.40
C PRO A 286 -7.29 -3.64 -17.64
N VAL A 287 -7.35 -4.88 -18.16
CA VAL A 287 -7.91 -6.03 -17.46
C VAL A 287 -6.90 -6.60 -16.47
N GLN A 288 -5.61 -6.59 -16.83
CA GLN A 288 -4.56 -7.25 -16.04
C GLN A 288 -3.85 -6.31 -15.07
N GLY A 289 -3.67 -5.04 -15.45
CA GLY A 289 -2.67 -4.13 -14.91
C GLY A 289 -2.77 -3.91 -13.40
N GLY A 290 -3.99 -3.79 -12.89
CA GLY A 290 -4.26 -3.64 -11.46
C GLY A 290 -3.68 -4.77 -10.62
N GLU A 291 -4.07 -6.01 -10.94
CA GLU A 291 -3.58 -7.19 -10.23
C GLU A 291 -2.10 -7.48 -10.53
N VAL A 292 -1.58 -7.15 -11.72
CA VAL A 292 -0.15 -7.28 -12.05
C VAL A 292 0.70 -6.40 -11.13
N VAL A 293 0.34 -5.11 -10.99
CA VAL A 293 1.03 -4.19 -10.08
C VAL A 293 0.92 -4.69 -8.65
N ARG A 294 -0.28 -5.10 -8.22
CA ARG A 294 -0.52 -5.65 -6.89
C ARG A 294 0.35 -6.88 -6.60
N TYR A 295 0.39 -7.83 -7.53
CA TYR A 295 1.20 -9.04 -7.42
C TYR A 295 2.70 -8.72 -7.36
N PHE A 296 3.17 -7.79 -8.20
CA PHE A 296 4.54 -7.29 -8.13
C PHE A 296 4.90 -6.70 -6.75
N LEU A 297 3.99 -5.94 -6.14
CA LEU A 297 4.22 -5.31 -4.83
C LEU A 297 4.19 -6.34 -3.68
N LEU A 298 3.46 -7.45 -3.83
CA LEU A 298 3.29 -8.47 -2.80
C LEU A 298 4.19 -9.70 -2.97
N ARG A 299 4.82 -9.94 -4.13
CA ARG A 299 5.69 -11.12 -4.33
C ARG A 299 6.97 -11.10 -3.48
N GLY A 300 7.40 -9.92 -3.03
CA GLY A 300 8.46 -9.75 -2.05
C GLY A 300 7.90 -9.55 -0.63
N HIS A 301 8.69 -9.89 0.39
CA HIS A 301 8.29 -9.65 1.78
C HIS A 301 8.13 -8.14 2.02
N TYR A 302 7.10 -7.73 2.76
CA TYR A 302 6.77 -6.30 2.93
C TYR A 302 7.90 -5.47 3.55
N ARG A 303 8.77 -6.11 4.33
CA ARG A 303 9.94 -5.52 5.01
C ARG A 303 11.25 -5.58 4.21
N SER A 304 11.23 -6.17 3.02
CA SER A 304 12.41 -6.25 2.15
C SER A 304 12.30 -5.21 1.05
N GLU A 305 13.38 -4.52 0.71
CA GLU A 305 13.35 -3.62 -0.46
C GLU A 305 13.03 -4.40 -1.74
N ILE A 306 12.26 -3.79 -2.64
CA ILE A 306 12.00 -4.34 -3.97
C ILE A 306 12.45 -3.34 -5.02
N ASN A 307 13.02 -3.85 -6.11
CA ASN A 307 13.47 -3.03 -7.23
C ASN A 307 12.44 -3.09 -8.36
N TYR A 308 11.93 -1.94 -8.76
CA TYR A 308 11.04 -1.80 -9.90
C TYR A 308 11.86 -1.63 -11.18
N THR A 309 11.56 -2.49 -12.15
CA THR A 309 11.90 -2.32 -13.57
C THR A 309 10.71 -2.82 -14.39
N TRP A 310 10.67 -2.47 -15.68
CA TRP A 310 9.67 -3.05 -16.58
C TRP A 310 9.77 -4.57 -16.65
N ASP A 311 10.99 -5.12 -16.62
CA ASP A 311 11.22 -6.56 -16.64
C ASP A 311 10.66 -7.25 -15.40
N THR A 312 10.90 -6.70 -14.20
CA THR A 312 10.37 -7.31 -12.97
C THR A 312 8.84 -7.26 -12.89
N LEU A 313 8.22 -6.26 -13.52
CA LEU A 313 6.78 -6.14 -13.69
C LEU A 313 6.24 -7.14 -14.72
N HIS A 314 6.91 -7.30 -15.86
CA HIS A 314 6.56 -8.30 -16.88
C HIS A 314 6.69 -9.73 -16.34
N ASP A 315 7.72 -10.01 -15.55
CA ASP A 315 7.88 -11.30 -14.84
C ASP A 315 6.73 -11.54 -13.87
N ALA A 316 6.32 -10.50 -13.13
CA ALA A 316 5.18 -10.58 -12.23
C ALA A 316 3.89 -10.91 -13.01
N ARG A 317 3.68 -10.27 -14.16
CA ARG A 317 2.57 -10.56 -15.07
C ARG A 317 2.60 -12.00 -15.58
N ALA A 318 3.73 -12.49 -16.07
CA ALA A 318 3.84 -13.86 -16.58
C ALA A 318 3.55 -14.91 -15.50
N SER A 319 4.03 -14.67 -14.29
CA SER A 319 3.78 -15.52 -13.12
C SER A 319 2.30 -15.52 -12.72
N LEU A 320 1.66 -14.34 -12.67
CA LEU A 320 0.23 -14.22 -12.39
C LEU A 320 -0.65 -14.84 -13.49
N LEU A 321 -0.29 -14.62 -14.76
CA LEU A 321 -0.97 -15.20 -15.92
C LEU A 321 -1.00 -16.73 -15.83
N ALA A 322 0.09 -17.36 -15.40
CA ALA A 322 0.13 -18.81 -15.24
C ALA A 322 -0.84 -19.33 -14.16
N LEU A 323 -1.12 -18.56 -13.10
CA LEU A 323 -2.15 -18.90 -12.11
C LEU A 323 -3.54 -18.79 -12.73
N TYR A 324 -3.79 -17.71 -13.47
CA TYR A 324 -5.06 -17.50 -14.18
C TYR A 324 -5.33 -18.54 -15.27
N THR A 325 -4.31 -18.99 -16.01
CA THR A 325 -4.44 -20.07 -17.00
C THR A 325 -4.97 -21.35 -16.35
N ALA A 326 -4.50 -21.71 -15.15
CA ALA A 326 -5.02 -22.88 -14.44
C ALA A 326 -6.49 -22.71 -14.03
N LEU A 327 -6.89 -21.51 -13.61
CA LEU A 327 -8.29 -21.20 -13.26
C LEU A 327 -9.21 -21.16 -14.49
N ARG A 328 -8.70 -20.73 -15.64
CA ARG A 328 -9.42 -20.79 -16.93
C ARG A 328 -9.63 -22.25 -17.35
N ASP A 329 -8.56 -23.04 -17.31
CA ASP A 329 -8.57 -24.41 -17.82
C ASP A 329 -9.34 -25.36 -16.92
N VAL A 330 -9.33 -25.12 -15.60
CA VAL A 330 -10.08 -25.89 -14.60
C VAL A 330 -10.98 -24.92 -13.83
N PRO A 331 -12.27 -24.82 -14.20
CA PRO A 331 -13.20 -23.92 -13.52
C PRO A 331 -13.24 -24.15 -12.01
N ALA A 332 -13.08 -23.07 -11.26
CA ALA A 332 -13.08 -23.07 -9.81
C ALA A 332 -14.48 -23.43 -9.26
N ALA A 333 -14.57 -24.48 -8.45
CA ALA A 333 -15.76 -24.76 -7.67
C ALA A 333 -15.93 -23.72 -6.55
N PRO A 334 -17.16 -23.33 -6.17
CA PRO A 334 -17.40 -22.51 -5.00
C PRO A 334 -17.08 -23.31 -3.74
N ILE A 335 -16.09 -22.87 -2.98
CA ILE A 335 -15.63 -23.53 -1.75
C ILE A 335 -15.34 -22.49 -0.67
N ASP A 336 -15.50 -22.93 0.59
CA ASP A 336 -14.90 -22.25 1.74
C ASP A 336 -13.52 -22.84 2.03
N ILE A 337 -12.62 -22.01 2.56
CA ILE A 337 -11.27 -22.48 2.87
C ILE A 337 -11.32 -23.35 4.12
N ASP A 338 -11.09 -24.65 3.95
CA ASP A 338 -10.70 -25.54 5.03
C ASP A 338 -9.21 -25.35 5.33
N TRP A 339 -8.90 -24.80 6.51
CA TRP A 339 -7.51 -24.56 6.94
C TRP A 339 -6.75 -25.82 7.33
N GLU A 340 -7.41 -26.98 7.45
CA GLU A 340 -6.76 -28.28 7.64
C GLU A 340 -6.28 -28.88 6.31
N GLN A 341 -6.77 -28.37 5.18
CA GLN A 341 -6.29 -28.76 3.85
C GLN A 341 -4.80 -28.43 3.71
N PRO A 342 -3.92 -29.35 3.21
CA PRO A 342 -2.47 -29.18 3.28
C PRO A 342 -1.88 -27.89 2.65
N PHE A 343 -2.39 -27.45 1.50
CA PHE A 343 -1.99 -26.19 0.87
C PHE A 343 -2.53 -24.99 1.65
N ALA A 344 -3.78 -25.04 2.12
CA ALA A 344 -4.36 -23.99 2.95
C ALA A 344 -3.59 -23.81 4.27
N ALA A 345 -3.25 -24.91 4.95
CA ALA A 345 -2.47 -24.92 6.18
C ALA A 345 -1.08 -24.29 5.98
N ARG A 346 -0.40 -24.63 4.89
CA ARG A 346 0.92 -24.05 4.53
C ARG A 346 0.83 -22.57 4.17
N PHE A 347 -0.18 -22.18 3.40
CA PHE A 347 -0.45 -20.78 3.09
C PHE A 347 -0.70 -19.99 4.37
N LYS A 348 -1.54 -20.53 5.27
CA LYS A 348 -1.82 -19.92 6.57
C LYS A 348 -0.56 -19.80 7.41
N ALA A 349 0.29 -20.83 7.47
CA ALA A 349 1.54 -20.79 8.21
C ALA A 349 2.48 -19.69 7.69
N ALA A 350 2.57 -19.52 6.37
CA ALA A 350 3.35 -18.45 5.75
C ALA A 350 2.80 -17.06 6.11
N MET A 351 1.49 -16.85 6.02
CA MET A 351 0.87 -15.57 6.36
C MET A 351 0.88 -15.27 7.86
N ASP A 352 0.73 -16.29 8.72
CA ASP A 352 0.88 -16.18 10.17
C ASP A 352 2.32 -15.86 10.59
N ASP A 353 3.33 -16.12 9.76
CA ASP A 353 4.72 -15.74 10.02
C ASP A 353 5.06 -14.36 9.43
N ASP A 354 4.56 -13.30 10.07
CA ASP A 354 4.83 -11.90 9.68
C ASP A 354 4.42 -11.60 8.23
N PHE A 355 3.27 -12.11 7.79
CA PHE A 355 2.73 -11.88 6.45
C PHE A 355 3.72 -12.31 5.34
N GLY A 356 4.25 -13.52 5.45
CA GLY A 356 5.26 -14.11 4.57
C GLY A 356 4.78 -14.42 3.16
N THR A 357 4.46 -13.38 2.38
CA THR A 357 3.93 -13.50 1.02
C THR A 357 4.80 -14.28 0.04
N PRO A 358 6.15 -14.27 0.07
CA PRO A 358 6.92 -15.09 -0.87
C PRO A 358 6.62 -16.59 -0.74
N LEU A 359 6.49 -17.07 0.50
CA LEU A 359 6.13 -18.46 0.78
C LEU A 359 4.66 -18.74 0.45
N ALA A 360 3.77 -17.79 0.75
CA ALA A 360 2.35 -17.92 0.39
C ALA A 360 2.15 -18.03 -1.13
N VAL A 361 2.87 -17.21 -1.92
CA VAL A 361 2.87 -17.25 -3.39
C VAL A 361 3.47 -18.55 -3.92
N ALA A 362 4.55 -19.07 -3.30
CA ALA A 362 5.09 -20.38 -3.65
C ALA A 362 4.03 -21.48 -3.50
N VAL A 363 3.26 -21.46 -2.40
CA VAL A 363 2.14 -22.39 -2.18
C VAL A 363 1.07 -22.26 -3.28
N LEU A 364 0.73 -21.05 -3.73
CA LEU A 364 -0.22 -20.87 -4.85
C LEU A 364 0.30 -21.52 -6.14
N HIS A 365 1.60 -21.43 -6.44
CA HIS A 365 2.18 -22.05 -7.63
C HIS A 365 2.28 -23.58 -7.55
N GLU A 366 2.54 -24.12 -6.37
CA GLU A 366 2.49 -25.58 -6.15
C GLU A 366 1.06 -26.09 -6.30
N LEU A 367 0.07 -25.40 -5.70
CA LEU A 367 -1.35 -25.72 -5.84
C LEU A 367 -1.81 -25.62 -7.30
N ARG A 368 -1.37 -24.61 -8.05
CA ARG A 368 -1.59 -24.53 -9.51
C ARG A 368 -1.08 -25.79 -10.22
N GLY A 369 0.10 -26.30 -9.85
CA GLY A 369 0.63 -27.55 -10.40
C GLY A 369 -0.26 -28.75 -10.11
N GLU A 370 -0.83 -28.81 -8.92
CA GLU A 370 -1.80 -29.84 -8.51
C GLU A 370 -3.12 -29.74 -9.28
N VAL A 371 -3.66 -28.52 -9.44
CA VAL A 371 -4.87 -28.25 -10.23
C VAL A 371 -4.69 -28.75 -11.67
N ASN A 372 -3.55 -28.44 -12.30
CA ASN A 372 -3.29 -28.85 -13.67
C ASN A 372 -3.19 -30.39 -13.82
N ARG A 373 -2.62 -31.07 -12.83
CA ARG A 373 -2.41 -32.52 -12.87
C ARG A 373 -3.68 -33.32 -12.54
N SER A 374 -4.38 -32.93 -11.48
CA SER A 374 -5.58 -33.61 -10.98
C SER A 374 -6.84 -33.20 -11.74
N ARG A 375 -6.82 -32.02 -12.37
CA ARG A 375 -7.99 -31.36 -12.97
C ARG A 375 -9.14 -31.16 -11.98
N SER A 376 -8.83 -31.04 -10.68
CA SER A 376 -9.82 -30.86 -9.61
C SER A 376 -10.37 -29.43 -9.55
N GLY A 377 -11.68 -29.29 -9.74
CA GLY A 377 -12.38 -28.01 -9.56
C GLY A 377 -12.36 -27.50 -8.12
N GLU A 378 -12.31 -28.38 -7.12
CA GLU A 378 -12.19 -28.00 -5.70
C GLU A 378 -10.84 -27.36 -5.41
N LEU A 379 -9.74 -27.94 -5.92
CA LEU A 379 -8.41 -27.37 -5.76
C LEU A 379 -8.25 -26.06 -6.54
N SER A 380 -8.94 -25.92 -7.67
CA SER A 380 -9.03 -24.65 -8.40
C SER A 380 -9.81 -23.59 -7.59
N GLY A 381 -10.91 -24.00 -6.95
CA GLY A 381 -11.63 -23.20 -5.96
C GLY A 381 -10.74 -22.73 -4.80
N LEU A 382 -9.95 -23.64 -4.24
CA LEU A 382 -8.99 -23.32 -3.19
C LEU A 382 -7.91 -22.34 -3.67
N LEU A 383 -7.37 -22.52 -4.88
CA LEU A 383 -6.40 -21.60 -5.46
C LEU A 383 -6.97 -20.19 -5.55
N ARG A 384 -8.19 -20.05 -6.07
CA ARG A 384 -8.89 -18.76 -6.15
C ARG A 384 -9.15 -18.16 -4.78
N ALA A 385 -9.58 -18.95 -3.81
CA ALA A 385 -9.90 -18.50 -2.46
C ALA A 385 -8.65 -18.02 -1.70
N LEU A 386 -7.52 -18.73 -1.83
CA LEU A 386 -6.23 -18.33 -1.23
C LEU A 386 -5.66 -17.09 -1.92
N GLY A 387 -5.75 -16.99 -3.25
CA GLY A 387 -5.41 -15.77 -3.99
C GLY A 387 -6.21 -14.55 -3.50
N GLY A 388 -7.50 -14.76 -3.19
CA GLY A 388 -8.39 -13.72 -2.65
C GLY A 388 -7.95 -13.16 -1.29
N CYS A 389 -7.24 -13.94 -0.46
CA CYS A 389 -6.63 -13.44 0.77
C CYS A 389 -5.58 -12.35 0.51
N LEU A 390 -4.93 -12.38 -0.67
CA LEU A 390 -3.98 -11.38 -1.13
C LEU A 390 -4.61 -10.36 -2.08
N GLY A 391 -5.92 -10.42 -2.34
CA GLY A 391 -6.59 -9.59 -3.35
C GLY A 391 -6.19 -9.89 -4.79
N LEU A 392 -5.86 -11.16 -5.09
CA LEU A 392 -5.45 -11.65 -6.41
C LEU A 392 -6.42 -12.72 -6.89
N LEU A 393 -6.40 -13.04 -8.19
CA LEU A 393 -7.18 -14.12 -8.80
C LEU A 393 -8.70 -13.89 -8.73
N GLN A 394 -9.14 -12.63 -8.67
CA GLN A 394 -10.55 -12.30 -8.52
C GLN A 394 -11.23 -11.93 -9.84
N ALA A 395 -10.47 -11.46 -10.83
CA ALA A 395 -10.96 -11.23 -12.18
C ALA A 395 -11.47 -12.51 -12.85
N ASP A 396 -12.22 -12.33 -13.94
CA ASP A 396 -12.62 -13.45 -14.79
C ASP A 396 -11.37 -14.10 -15.44
N PRO A 397 -11.12 -15.41 -15.27
CA PRO A 397 -9.90 -16.03 -15.77
C PRO A 397 -9.75 -16.02 -17.28
N ALA A 398 -10.84 -16.15 -18.05
CA ALA A 398 -10.78 -16.12 -19.50
C ALA A 398 -10.39 -14.72 -20.00
N ALA A 399 -11.07 -13.69 -19.49
CA ALA A 399 -10.78 -12.29 -19.78
C ALA A 399 -9.36 -11.91 -19.35
N PHE A 400 -8.90 -12.35 -18.16
CA PHE A 400 -7.54 -12.07 -17.71
C PHE A 400 -6.50 -12.71 -18.64
N VAL A 401 -6.70 -13.96 -19.08
CA VAL A 401 -5.74 -14.65 -19.96
C VAL A 401 -5.72 -14.05 -21.37
N GLN A 402 -6.87 -13.62 -21.88
CA GLN A 402 -6.98 -12.97 -23.19
C GLN A 402 -6.51 -11.51 -23.17
N GLY A 403 -6.57 -10.84 -22.01
CA GLY A 403 -6.35 -9.41 -21.88
C GLY A 403 -7.50 -8.59 -22.47
N ALA A 404 -7.33 -7.28 -22.53
CA ALA A 404 -8.24 -6.33 -23.14
C ALA A 404 -8.23 -6.42 -24.68
N ALA A 405 -8.69 -7.54 -25.24
CA ALA A 405 -9.09 -7.58 -26.64
C ALA A 405 -10.47 -6.94 -26.76
N GLN A 406 -10.58 -5.86 -27.52
CA GLN A 406 -11.88 -5.19 -27.78
C GLN A 406 -12.52 -5.77 -29.05
N GLY A 407 -13.79 -6.15 -28.97
CA GLY A 407 -14.68 -6.39 -30.13
C GLY A 407 -14.00 -7.03 -31.34
N ASP A 408 -13.82 -6.22 -32.40
CA ASP A 408 -13.28 -6.62 -33.69
C ASP A 408 -11.86 -7.22 -33.63
N ASP A 409 -11.03 -6.86 -32.65
CA ASP A 409 -9.67 -7.42 -32.51
C ASP A 409 -9.70 -8.87 -32.01
N ALA A 410 -10.61 -9.21 -31.09
CA ALA A 410 -10.80 -10.60 -30.66
C ALA A 410 -11.37 -11.44 -31.81
N ALA A 411 -12.36 -10.90 -32.54
CA ALA A 411 -12.97 -11.58 -33.68
C ALA A 411 -11.98 -11.79 -34.84
N ASP A 412 -11.10 -10.82 -35.10
CA ASP A 412 -10.04 -10.92 -36.11
C ASP A 412 -8.94 -11.91 -35.68
N ILE A 413 -8.55 -11.93 -34.41
CA ILE A 413 -7.66 -12.97 -33.85
C ILE A 413 -8.29 -14.35 -34.01
N ASP A 414 -9.57 -14.51 -33.65
CA ASP A 414 -10.29 -15.78 -33.79
C ASP A 414 -10.41 -16.20 -35.27
N ALA A 415 -10.62 -15.25 -36.18
CA ALA A 415 -10.64 -15.51 -37.62
C ALA A 415 -9.27 -15.99 -38.15
N LEU A 416 -8.17 -15.38 -37.69
CA LEU A 416 -6.81 -15.82 -38.03
C LEU A 416 -6.50 -17.20 -37.43
N VAL A 417 -6.97 -17.50 -36.22
CA VAL A 417 -6.86 -18.84 -35.61
C VAL A 417 -7.67 -19.87 -36.41
N ALA A 418 -8.89 -19.53 -36.83
CA ALA A 418 -9.71 -20.40 -37.68
C ALA A 418 -9.06 -20.66 -39.05
N ALA A 419 -8.53 -19.63 -39.69
CA ALA A 419 -7.79 -19.74 -40.95
C ALA A 419 -6.54 -20.63 -40.80
N ARG A 420 -5.78 -20.46 -39.71
CA ARG A 420 -4.64 -21.33 -39.39
C ARG A 420 -5.08 -22.78 -39.21
N ASN A 421 -6.17 -23.02 -38.49
CA ASN A 421 -6.68 -24.37 -38.27
C ASN A 421 -7.15 -25.03 -39.57
N ALA A 422 -7.75 -24.26 -40.48
CA ALA A 422 -8.08 -24.72 -41.82
C ALA A 422 -6.81 -25.07 -42.62
N ALA A 423 -5.77 -24.25 -42.57
CA ALA A 423 -4.48 -24.52 -43.21
C ALA A 423 -3.82 -25.80 -42.67
N LYS A 424 -3.79 -25.99 -41.34
CA LYS A 424 -3.31 -27.23 -40.70
C LYS A 424 -4.11 -28.45 -41.16
N LYS A 425 -5.44 -28.34 -41.26
CA LYS A 425 -6.32 -29.42 -41.74
C LYS A 425 -6.07 -29.75 -43.22
N ALA A 426 -5.76 -28.75 -44.03
CA ALA A 426 -5.37 -28.90 -45.43
C ALA A 426 -3.91 -29.36 -45.62
N ARG A 427 -3.14 -29.53 -44.53
CA ARG A 427 -1.69 -29.83 -44.51
C ARG A 427 -0.82 -28.74 -45.16
N ASP A 428 -1.32 -27.51 -45.22
CA ASP A 428 -0.54 -26.33 -45.58
C ASP A 428 0.17 -25.77 -44.33
N PHE A 429 1.30 -26.38 -44.01
CA PHE A 429 2.07 -26.01 -42.82
C PHE A 429 2.77 -24.66 -42.95
N ALA A 430 3.13 -24.26 -44.18
CA ALA A 430 3.76 -22.96 -44.43
C ALA A 430 2.79 -21.80 -44.13
N GLU A 431 1.55 -21.91 -44.59
CA GLU A 431 0.52 -20.91 -44.28
C GLU A 431 0.12 -20.93 -42.80
N ALA A 432 0.06 -22.12 -42.18
CA ALA A 432 -0.21 -22.23 -40.75
C ALA A 432 0.88 -21.58 -39.89
N ASP A 433 2.15 -21.70 -40.28
CA ASP A 433 3.28 -21.06 -39.59
C ASP A 433 3.28 -19.54 -39.84
N ARG A 434 3.01 -19.08 -41.07
CA ARG A 434 2.88 -17.65 -41.39
C ARG A 434 1.79 -16.97 -40.54
N LEU A 435 0.64 -17.61 -40.40
CA LEU A 435 -0.47 -17.11 -39.58
C LEU A 435 -0.12 -17.11 -38.09
N ARG A 436 0.58 -18.14 -37.59
CA ARG A 436 1.09 -18.15 -36.21
C ARG A 436 2.05 -17.00 -35.96
N ASP A 437 2.96 -16.73 -36.90
CA ASP A 437 3.96 -15.67 -36.75
C ASP A 437 3.33 -14.28 -36.83
N ALA A 438 2.30 -14.10 -37.67
CA ALA A 438 1.49 -12.88 -37.70
C ALA A 438 0.75 -12.64 -36.38
N LEU A 439 0.16 -13.69 -35.79
CA LEU A 439 -0.47 -13.64 -34.48
C LEU A 439 0.55 -13.31 -33.38
N LYS A 440 1.73 -13.95 -33.41
CA LYS A 440 2.83 -13.67 -32.48
C LYS A 440 3.32 -12.22 -32.59
N ALA A 441 3.40 -11.66 -33.80
CA ALA A 441 3.75 -10.25 -34.02
C ALA A 441 2.73 -9.28 -33.42
N ARG A 442 1.47 -9.70 -33.28
CA ARG A 442 0.41 -8.96 -32.55
C ARG A 442 0.41 -9.23 -31.04
N GLY A 443 1.41 -9.93 -30.52
CA GLY A 443 1.50 -10.32 -29.12
C GLY A 443 0.50 -11.41 -28.74
N VAL A 444 0.10 -12.28 -29.67
CA VAL A 444 -0.81 -13.42 -29.40
C VAL A 444 -0.03 -14.72 -29.44
N VAL A 445 -0.15 -15.53 -28.39
CA VAL A 445 0.43 -16.86 -28.27
C VAL A 445 -0.67 -17.89 -28.42
N LEU A 446 -0.46 -18.86 -29.32
CA LEU A 446 -1.39 -19.96 -29.58
C LEU A 446 -1.06 -21.19 -28.73
N GLU A 447 -2.10 -21.83 -28.24
CA GLU A 447 -2.06 -23.05 -27.41
C GLU A 447 -2.91 -24.12 -28.11
N ASP A 448 -2.24 -25.05 -28.81
CA ASP A 448 -2.90 -26.18 -29.48
C ASP A 448 -3.19 -27.29 -28.46
N GLY A 449 -4.47 -27.67 -28.30
CA GLY A 449 -4.90 -28.74 -27.40
C GLY A 449 -5.85 -29.75 -28.06
N PRO A 450 -6.23 -30.84 -27.35
CA PRO A 450 -7.13 -31.87 -27.88
C PRO A 450 -8.52 -31.36 -28.24
N GLN A 451 -8.96 -30.26 -27.61
CA GLN A 451 -10.26 -29.63 -27.85
C GLN A 451 -10.20 -28.49 -28.89
N GLY A 452 -9.04 -28.22 -29.48
CA GLY A 452 -8.83 -27.14 -30.44
C GLY A 452 -7.69 -26.20 -30.05
N THR A 453 -7.51 -25.14 -30.84
CA THR A 453 -6.52 -24.09 -30.57
C THR A 453 -7.16 -22.98 -29.75
N THR A 454 -6.55 -22.64 -28.63
CA THR A 454 -6.88 -21.44 -27.84
C THR A 454 -5.74 -20.43 -27.95
N TRP A 455 -5.94 -19.21 -27.44
CA TRP A 455 -4.92 -18.17 -27.49
C TRP A 455 -4.91 -17.33 -26.22
N ARG A 456 -3.77 -16.68 -25.96
CA ARG A 456 -3.56 -15.71 -24.88
C ARG A 456 -2.67 -14.58 -25.38
N ARG A 457 -2.69 -13.42 -24.71
CA ARG A 457 -1.71 -12.36 -25.01
C ARG A 457 -0.37 -12.65 -24.33
N ALA A 458 0.71 -12.36 -25.07
CA ALA A 458 2.11 -12.46 -24.64
C ALA A 458 2.39 -11.46 -23.53
#